data_AF-A0A7C3AAJ6-F1
#
_entry.id   AF-A0A7C3AAJ6-F1
#
_cell.length_a   1.000
_cell.length_b   1.000
_cell.length_c   1.000
_cell.angle_alpha   90.00
_cell.angle_beta   90.00
_cell.angle_gamma   90.00
#
_symmetry.space_group_name_H-M   'P 1'
#
loop_
_entity.id
_entity.type
_entity.pdbx_description
1 polymer ?
#
loop_
_entity_poly.entity_id
_entity_poly.type
_entity_poly.pdbx_seq_one_letter_code
_entity_poly.pdbx_strand_id
1 'polypeptide(L)' 'MADKEKIVQVLRERSRDGKIPCPVALQVAKELGVPTREVGRLLDELKIKVVECQLGLFHEQKQKK' A
#
# COMPACT_ATOMS: atom_id res chain seq x y z
N MET A 1 -15.08 11.02 10.25
CA MET A 1 -14.63 9.63 10.08
C MET A 1 -15.13 9.17 8.71
N ALA A 2 -14.39 9.37 7.62
CA ALA A 2 -14.85 8.94 6.29
C ALA A 2 -13.73 8.53 5.31
N ASP A 3 -12.47 8.75 5.67
CA ASP A 3 -11.37 8.63 4.70
C ASP A 3 -10.71 7.25 4.73
N LYS A 4 -10.73 6.56 5.88
CA LYS A 4 -10.11 5.23 6.06
C LYS A 4 -10.68 4.16 5.12
N GLU A 5 -12.00 4.10 4.96
CA GLU A 5 -12.65 3.10 4.11
C GLU A 5 -12.26 3.24 2.63
N LYS A 6 -12.12 4.49 2.16
CA LYS A 6 -11.62 4.76 0.80
C LYS A 6 -10.19 4.26 0.62
N ILE A 7 -9.31 4.51 1.60
CA ILE A 7 -7.93 4.02 1.55
C ILE A 7 -7.92 2.48 1.51
N VAL A 8 -8.73 1.82 2.33
CA VAL A 8 -8.85 0.34 2.37
C VAL A 8 -9.31 -0.21 1.02
N GLN A 9 -10.32 0.39 0.40
CA GLN A 9 -10.78 -0.05 -0.92
C GLN A 9 -9.70 0.08 -1.98
N VAL A 10 -9.02 1.23 -2.06
CA VAL A 10 -7.94 1.45 -3.03
C VAL A 10 -6.78 0.51 -2.76
N LEU A 11 -6.42 0.29 -1.49
CA LEU A 11 -5.40 -0.68 -1.12
C LEU A 11 -5.81 -2.09 -1.53
N ARG A 12 -7.04 -2.53 -1.29
CA ARG A 12 -7.54 -3.85 -1.72
C ARG A 12 -7.54 -4.01 -3.23
N GLU A 13 -7.92 -2.98 -3.98
CA GLU A 13 -7.94 -3.00 -5.44
C GLU A 13 -6.52 -3.04 -6.04
N ARG A 14 -5.58 -2.35 -5.39
CA ARG A 14 -4.15 -2.37 -5.74
C ARG A 14 -3.42 -3.60 -5.19
N SER A 15 -3.97 -4.26 -4.17
CA SER A 15 -3.45 -5.51 -3.61
C SER A 15 -3.78 -6.66 -4.56
N ARG A 16 -2.78 -7.48 -4.88
CA ARG A 16 -3.01 -8.76 -5.57
C ARG A 16 -2.80 -9.87 -4.56
N ASP A 17 -3.83 -10.69 -4.34
CA ASP A 17 -3.74 -11.90 -3.51
C ASP A 17 -3.35 -11.61 -2.04
N GLY A 18 -3.79 -10.48 -1.49
CA GLY A 18 -3.41 -10.06 -0.14
C GLY A 18 -1.93 -9.68 -0.02
N LYS A 19 -1.29 -9.30 -1.14
CA LYS A 19 0.06 -8.76 -1.17
C LYS A 19 0.07 -7.41 -1.88
N ILE A 20 0.84 -6.47 -1.35
CA ILE A 20 1.02 -5.15 -1.97
C ILE A 20 2.50 -4.78 -2.03
N PRO A 21 3.01 -4.27 -3.15
CA PRO A 21 4.35 -3.73 -3.20
C PRO A 21 4.48 -2.49 -2.31
N CYS A 22 5.57 -2.35 -1.56
CA CYS A 22 5.89 -1.13 -0.81
C CYS A 22 5.76 0.15 -1.65
N PRO A 23 6.26 0.24 -2.90
CA PRO A 23 6.07 1.43 -3.73
C PRO A 23 4.61 1.69 -4.10
N VAL A 24 3.78 0.65 -4.27
CA VAL A 24 2.36 0.81 -4.58
C VAL A 24 1.59 1.36 -3.37
N ALA A 25 1.87 0.85 -2.18
CA ALA A 25 1.29 1.38 -0.94
C ALA A 25 1.69 2.87 -0.71
N LEU A 26 2.95 3.21 -0.97
CA LEU A 26 3.45 4.59 -0.94
C LEU A 26 2.82 5.50 -2.01
N GLN A 27 2.58 4.98 -3.21
CA GLN A 27 1.95 5.74 -4.29
C GLN A 27 0.48 6.04 -3.95
N VAL A 28 -0.26 5.05 -3.46
CA VAL A 28 -1.63 5.22 -2.96
C VAL A 28 -1.67 6.25 -1.83
N ALA A 29 -0.71 6.19 -0.90
CA ALA A 29 -0.58 7.17 0.18
C ALA A 29 -0.39 8.60 -0.35
N LYS A 30 0.50 8.77 -1.35
CA LYS A 30 0.75 10.07 -2.00
C LYS A 30 -0.44 10.58 -2.81
N GLU A 31 -1.10 9.73 -3.58
CA GLU A 31 -2.28 10.10 -4.40
C GLU A 31 -3.45 10.55 -3.52
N LEU A 32 -3.66 9.88 -2.38
CA LEU A 32 -4.72 10.21 -1.44
C LEU A 32 -4.33 11.29 -0.42
N GLY A 33 -3.05 11.70 -0.39
CA GLY A 33 -2.54 12.65 0.61
C GLY A 33 -2.54 12.11 2.04
N VAL A 34 -2.52 10.79 2.22
CA VAL A 34 -2.62 10.13 3.53
C VAL A 34 -1.24 9.69 4.01
N PRO A 35 -1.00 9.68 5.33
CA PRO A 35 0.28 9.27 5.87
C PRO A 35 0.52 7.77 5.64
N THR A 36 1.72 7.40 5.21
CA THR A 36 2.14 6.00 5.00
C THR A 36 1.96 5.13 6.24
N ARG A 37 2.06 5.74 7.43
CA ARG A 37 1.81 5.06 8.71
C ARG A 37 0.37 4.55 8.80
N GLU A 38 -0.57 5.29 8.26
CA GLU A 38 -1.99 4.93 8.25
C GLU A 38 -2.25 3.83 7.23
N VAL A 39 -1.64 3.92 6.04
CA VAL A 39 -1.63 2.84 5.04
C VAL A 39 -1.05 1.55 5.63
N GLY A 40 0.12 1.59 6.27
CA GLY A 40 0.74 0.43 6.92
C GLY A 40 -0.15 -0.19 8.00
N ARG A 41 -0.82 0.66 8.80
CA ARG A 41 -1.77 0.21 9.82
C ARG A 41 -2.99 -0.47 9.21
N LEU A 42 -3.51 0.04 8.09
CA LEU A 42 -4.61 -0.59 7.37
C LEU A 42 -4.18 -1.91 6.72
N LEU A 43 -2.98 -1.97 6.16
CA LEU A 43 -2.43 -3.22 5.60
C LEU A 43 -2.28 -4.30 6.66
N ASP A 44 -1.79 -3.94 7.85
CA ASP A 44 -1.69 -4.84 9.00
C ASP A 44 -3.07 -5.34 9.46
N GLU A 45 -4.04 -4.42 9.60
CA GLU A 45 -5.43 -4.72 9.97
C GLU A 45 -6.13 -5.63 8.94
N LEU A 46 -5.81 -5.44 7.65
CA LEU A 46 -6.30 -6.25 6.54
C LEU A 46 -5.51 -7.55 6.33
N LYS A 47 -4.46 -7.80 7.11
CA LYS A 47 -3.50 -8.91 6.94
C LYS A 47 -2.86 -8.96 5.53
N ILE A 48 -2.71 -7.82 4.89
CA ILE A 48 -2.06 -7.69 3.58
C ILE A 48 -0.55 -7.65 3.80
N LYS A 49 0.17 -8.57 3.15
CA LYS A 49 1.64 -8.61 3.23
C LYS A 49 2.25 -7.57 2.31
N VAL A 50 3.10 -6.71 2.86
CA VAL A 50 3.94 -5.83 2.04
C VAL A 50 5.07 -6.65 1.44
N VAL A 51 5.12 -6.71 0.11
CA VAL A 51 6.22 -7.29 -0.65
C VAL A 51 7.11 -6.15 -1.20
N GLU A 52 8.36 -6.43 -1.50
CA GLU A 52 9.26 -5.47 -2.19
C GLU A 52 9.60 -4.17 -1.43
N CYS A 53 10.16 -4.26 -0.20
CA CYS A 53 10.53 -3.09 0.61
C CYS A 53 11.90 -2.47 0.23
N GLN A 54 11.89 -1.16 -0.09
CA GLN A 54 13.03 -0.36 -0.61
C GLN A 54 14.26 -0.18 0.32
N LEU A 55 14.27 -0.71 1.55
CA LEU A 55 15.40 -0.59 2.49
C LEU A 55 16.60 -1.52 2.18
N GLY A 56 16.64 -2.14 1.00
CA GLY A 56 17.63 -3.16 0.64
C GLY A 56 17.20 -4.60 0.97
N LEU A 57 15.92 -4.81 1.30
CA LEU A 57 15.35 -6.15 1.43
C LEU A 57 14.77 -6.70 0.14
N PHE A 58 14.45 -5.87 -0.87
CA PHE A 58 14.03 -6.33 -2.20
C PHE A 58 14.32 -5.26 -3.26
N HIS A 59 15.08 -5.64 -4.28
CA HIS A 59 15.40 -4.82 -5.46
C HIS A 59 14.30 -4.95 -6.53
N GLU A 60 14.11 -3.83 -7.24
CA GLU A 60 13.58 -3.69 -8.61
C GLU A 60 12.08 -3.45 -8.90
N GLN A 61 11.84 -2.20 -9.35
CA GLN A 61 11.22 -1.82 -10.63
C GLN A 61 9.71 -2.04 -10.87
N LYS A 62 9.06 -0.88 -11.17
CA LYS A 62 7.91 -0.67 -12.09
C LYS A 62 6.54 -1.24 -11.68
N GLN A 63 5.51 -0.38 -11.73
CA GLN A 63 4.65 -0.29 -12.93
C GLN A 63 3.63 0.86 -12.80
N LYS A 64 3.92 1.93 -13.54
CA LYS A 64 2.94 2.88 -14.07
C LYS A 64 2.34 2.22 -15.32
N LYS A 65 1.02 2.06 -15.39
CA LYS A 65 0.26 2.13 -16.65
C LYS A 65 -1.17 2.53 -16.33
#